data_AF-S0IY46-F1
#
_entry.id   AF-S0IY46-F1
#
_cell.length_a   1.000
_cell.length_b   1.000
_cell.length_c   1.000
_cell.angle_alpha   90.00
_cell.angle_beta   90.00
_cell.angle_gamma   90.00
#
_symmetry.space_group_name_H-M   'P 1'
#
loop_
_entity.id
_entity.type
_entity.pdbx_description
1 polymer ?
#
loop_
_entity_poly.entity_id
_entity_poly.type
_entity_poly.pdbx_seq_one_letter_code
_entity_poly.pdbx_strand_id
1 'polypeptide(L)' 'MNHLSELKREIEIVRKELDVAVQGDEWAPECYQVSVRLDALIEDYMQYEEKIRLLSYS' A
#
# COMPACT_ATOMS: atom_id res chain seq x y z
N MET A 1 9.43 14.79 7.21
CA MET A 1 8.31 14.07 6.57
C MET A 1 7.99 12.88 7.47
N ASN A 2 6.70 12.59 7.71
CA ASN A 2 6.31 11.44 8.53
C ASN A 2 6.27 10.22 7.62
N HIS A 3 7.02 9.17 7.95
CA HIS A 3 7.08 7.91 7.20
C HIS A 3 5.68 7.32 6.92
N LEU A 4 4.74 7.51 7.85
CA LEU A 4 3.33 7.15 7.69
C LEU A 4 2.65 7.87 6.52
N SER A 5 2.97 9.15 6.32
CA SER A 5 2.43 9.94 5.21
C SER A 5 3.04 9.53 3.87
N GLU A 6 4.30 9.09 3.86
CA GLU A 6 4.97 8.56 2.67
C GLU A 6 4.35 7.22 2.26
N LEU A 7 4.17 6.29 3.21
CA LEU A 7 3.48 5.02 2.97
C LEU A 7 2.06 5.23 2.44
N LYS A 8 1.29 6.16 3.01
CA LYS A 8 -0.05 6.51 2.48
C LYS A 8 0.01 6.96 1.03
N ARG A 9 0.99 7.80 0.68
CA ARG A 9 1.16 8.31 -0.67
C ARG A 9 1.53 7.19 -1.64
N GLU A 10 2.43 6.30 -1.25
CA GLU A 10 2.83 5.15 -2.07
C GLU A 10 1.67 4.16 -2.27
N ILE A 11 0.90 3.86 -1.23
CA ILE A 11 -0.33 3.07 -1.33
C ILE A 11 -1.29 3.70 -2.34
N GLU A 12 -1.52 5.01 -2.26
CA GLU A 12 -2.43 5.72 -3.18
C GLU A 12 -1.94 5.66 -4.63
N ILE A 13 -0.63 5.72 -4.86
CA ILE A 13 -0.03 5.59 -6.20
C ILE A 13 -0.24 4.18 -6.74
N VAL A 14 0.12 3.15 -5.96
CA VAL A 14 0.01 1.75 -6.40
C VAL A 14 -1.45 1.33 -6.58
N ARG A 15 -2.38 1.86 -5.78
CA ARG A 15 -3.83 1.67 -6.02
C ARG A 15 -4.26 2.20 -7.40
N LYS A 16 -3.79 3.38 -7.78
CA LYS A 16 -4.09 3.94 -9.10
C LYS A 16 -3.43 3.15 -10.23
N GLU A 17 -2.22 2.62 -10.02
CA GLU A 17 -1.58 1.71 -10.96
C GLU A 17 -2.41 0.44 -11.16
N LEU A 18 -2.95 -0.13 -10.07
CA LEU A 18 -3.81 -1.31 -10.11
C LEU A 18 -5.12 -1.02 -10.85
N ASP A 19 -5.78 0.11 -10.54
CA ASP A 19 -7.02 0.53 -11.21
C ASP A 19 -6.83 0.69 -12.72
N VAL A 20 -5.66 1.16 -13.17
CA VAL A 20 -5.33 1.27 -14.60
C VAL A 20 -5.02 -0.10 -15.21
N ALA A 21 -4.29 -0.97 -14.51
CA ALA A 21 -3.96 -2.31 -14.99
C ALA A 21 -5.22 -3.16 -15.22
N VAL A 22 -6.17 -3.11 -14.26
CA VAL A 22 -7.43 -3.87 -14.31
C VAL A 22 -8.34 -3.40 -15.44
N GLN A 23 -8.26 -2.13 -15.88
CA GLN A 23 -9.00 -1.63 -17.04
C GLN A 23 -8.53 -2.26 -18.36
N GLY A 24 -7.28 -2.72 -18.43
CA GLY A 24 -6.73 -3.39 -19.61
C GLY A 24 -7.16 -4.86 -19.68
N ASP A 25 -6.84 -5.62 -18.64
CA ASP A 25 -7.24 -7.01 -18.44
C ASP A 25 -7.07 -7.38 -16.96
N GLU A 26 -8.16 -7.72 -16.28
CA GLU A 26 -8.16 -8.07 -14.85
C GLU A 26 -7.36 -9.35 -14.55
N TRP A 27 -7.16 -10.22 -15.55
CA TRP A 27 -6.41 -11.47 -15.45
C TRP A 27 -4.94 -11.30 -15.85
N ALA A 28 -4.53 -10.10 -16.23
CA ALA A 28 -3.16 -9.79 -16.58
C ALA A 28 -2.23 -10.12 -15.40
N PRO A 29 -1.10 -10.83 -15.62
CA PRO A 29 -0.09 -11.07 -14.59
C PRO A 29 0.36 -9.78 -13.88
N GLU A 30 0.32 -8.65 -14.58
CA GLU A 30 0.61 -7.32 -14.08
C GLU A 30 -0.35 -6.90 -12.97
N CYS A 31 -1.65 -7.20 -13.08
CA CYS A 31 -2.65 -6.93 -12.03
C CYS A 31 -2.31 -7.68 -10.75
N TYR A 32 -1.89 -8.95 -10.87
CA TYR A 32 -1.47 -9.74 -9.73
C TYR A 32 -0.17 -9.21 -9.10
N GLN A 33 0.81 -8.80 -9.91
CA GLN A 33 2.05 -8.23 -9.38
C GLN A 33 1.81 -6.91 -8.64
N VAL A 34 0.96 -6.05 -9.20
CA VAL A 34 0.62 -4.77 -8.59
C VAL A 34 -0.23 -4.97 -7.32
N SER A 35 -1.13 -5.96 -7.29
CA SER A 35 -1.89 -6.27 -6.07
C SER A 35 -1.01 -6.79 -4.94
N VAL A 36 -0.06 -7.69 -5.22
CA VAL A 36 0.91 -8.18 -4.21
C VAL A 36 1.76 -7.02 -3.66
N ARG A 37 2.18 -6.09 -4.51
CA ARG A 37 2.93 -4.90 -4.08
C ARG A 37 2.08 -3.97 -3.21
N LEU A 38 0.79 -3.83 -3.55
CA LEU A 38 -0.14 -3.04 -2.76
C LEU A 38 -0.36 -3.65 -1.37
N ASP A 39 -0.55 -4.97 -1.29
CA ASP A 39 -0.74 -5.67 -0.02
C ASP A 39 0.47 -5.51 0.91
N ALA A 40 1.69 -5.62 0.39
CA ALA A 40 2.91 -5.40 1.16
C ALA A 40 3.00 -3.98 1.75
N LEU A 41 2.65 -2.95 0.96
CA LEU A 41 2.64 -1.56 1.44
C LEU A 41 1.57 -1.33 2.52
N ILE A 42 0.41 -1.98 2.41
CA ILE A 42 -0.64 -1.92 3.43
C ILE A 42 -0.18 -2.60 4.72
N GLU A 43 0.49 -3.76 4.63
CA GLU A 43 1.05 -4.45 5.79
C GLU A 43 2.09 -3.57 6.50
N ASP A 44 3.03 -2.99 5.77
CA ASP A 44 4.05 -2.07 6.32
C ASP A 44 3.41 -0.87 7.01
N TYR A 45 2.38 -0.30 6.40
CA TYR A 45 1.59 0.79 6.98
C TYR A 45 0.94 0.38 8.31
N MET A 46 0.28 -0.78 8.36
CA MET A 46 -0.40 -1.28 9.55
C MET A 46 0.59 -1.54 10.69
N GLN A 47 1.71 -2.19 10.40
CA GLN A 47 2.75 -2.46 11.39
C GLN A 47 3.35 -1.17 11.94
N TYR A 48 3.58 -0.17 11.09
CA TYR A 48 4.14 1.11 11.51
C TYR A 48 3.14 1.94 12.31
N GLU A 49 1.86 1.95 11.93
CA GLU A 49 0.78 2.59 12.69
C GLU A 49 0.62 1.96 14.07
N GLU A 50 0.65 0.63 14.17
CA GLU A 50 0.57 -0.09 15.44
C GLU A 50 1.74 0.24 16.35
N LYS A 51 2.99 0.23 15.83
CA LYS A 51 4.18 0.63 16.59
C LYS A 51 4.06 2.04 17.16
N ILE A 52 3.58 3.00 16.36
CA ILE A 52 3.39 4.38 16.82
C ILE A 52 2.29 4.47 17.88
N ARG A 53 1.17 3.76 17.73
CA ARG A 53 0.13 3.71 18.75
C ARG A 53 0.69 3.17 20.07
N LEU A 54 1.40 2.04 20.05
CA LEU A 54 1.99 1.45 21.25
C LEU A 54 2.98 2.41 21.94
N LEU A 55 3.82 3.10 21.18
CA LEU A 55 4.74 4.11 21.71
C LEU A 55 4.03 5.34 22.28
N SER A 56 2.84 5.68 21.78
CA SER A 56 2.05 6.82 22.28
C SER A 56 1.30 6.55 23.60
N TYR A 57 1.17 5.28 24.00
CA TYR A 57 0.57 4.85 25.27
C TYR A 57 1.60 4.50 26.37
N SER A 58 2.90 4.70 26.08
CA SER A 58 4.03 4.44 26.99
C SER A 58 4.48 5.71 27.71
#